data_AF-A0A397UBD1-F1
#
_entry.id   AF-A0A397UBD1-F1
#
_cell.length_a   1.000
_cell.length_b   1.000
_cell.length_c   1.000
_cell.angle_alpha   90.00
_cell.angle_beta   90.00
_cell.angle_gamma   90.00
#
_symmetry.space_group_name_H-M   'P 1'
#
loop_
_entity.id
_entity.type
_entity.pdbx_description
1 polymer ?
#
loop_
_entity_poly.entity_id
_entity_poly.type
_entity_poly.pdbx_seq_one_letter_code
_entity_poly.pdbx_strand_id
1 'polypeptide(L)'
;MSTFANTSTAEQIKKLKKTDDLINFLSKQDLSLEEEQFQVLRKQKITGVDFLDLTKEELEKYGFELGPAKRVLRFINTINGEGEGQKKEADVNLTKISYYQKYENEHSEASDKEIRSFMDFILLYVPEHPKGSYEDVVKTFKESQEKTNKIALEKWKSSERLLIGISKTQVIFLKGSKIS
;
A
#
# COMPACT_ATOMS: atom_id res chain seq x y z
N MET A 1 -2.48 -47.26 14.56
CA MET A 1 -3.23 -46.23 15.31
C MET A 1 -2.22 -45.16 15.69
N SER A 2 -2.30 -43.87 15.37
CA SER A 2 -3.33 -43.03 14.76
C SER A 2 -2.62 -41.83 14.11
N THR A 3 -2.89 -41.55 12.85
CA THR A 3 -2.44 -40.34 12.13
C THR A 3 -3.35 -39.17 12.47
N PHE A 4 -3.02 -38.41 13.52
CA PHE A 4 -3.63 -37.11 13.83
C PHE A 4 -2.55 -36.25 14.52
N ALA A 5 -2.27 -34.99 14.19
CA ALA A 5 -2.74 -34.11 13.12
C ALA A 5 -1.82 -32.87 13.15
N ASN A 6 -1.04 -32.62 12.10
CA ASN A 6 -0.41 -31.32 11.86
C ASN A 6 -1.42 -30.38 11.15
N THR A 7 -2.64 -30.28 11.68
CA THR A 7 -3.69 -29.42 11.10
C THR A 7 -3.47 -27.98 11.55
N SER A 8 -3.48 -27.04 10.61
CA SER A 8 -3.33 -25.61 10.89
C SER A 8 -4.42 -25.11 11.84
N THR A 9 -4.14 -23.99 12.52
CA THR A 9 -5.09 -23.35 13.44
C THR A 9 -6.44 -23.05 12.77
N ALA A 10 -6.43 -22.59 11.52
CA ALA A 10 -7.66 -22.37 10.76
C ALA A 10 -8.46 -23.68 10.56
N GLU A 11 -7.79 -24.79 10.24
CA GLU A 11 -8.45 -26.10 10.09
C GLU A 11 -9.00 -26.64 11.42
N GLN A 12 -8.40 -26.27 12.55
CA GLN A 12 -8.95 -26.58 13.88
C GLN A 12 -10.21 -25.76 14.16
N ILE A 13 -10.17 -24.44 13.93
CA ILE A 13 -11.30 -23.54 14.14
C ILE A 13 -12.48 -23.91 13.24
N LYS A 14 -12.25 -24.22 11.96
CA LYS A 14 -13.28 -24.63 10.99
C LYS A 14 -14.09 -25.87 11.45
N LYS A 15 -13.51 -26.72 12.30
CA LYS A 15 -14.16 -27.90 12.86
C LYS A 15 -15.05 -27.60 14.07
N LEU A 16 -14.94 -26.42 14.69
CA LEU A 16 -15.73 -26.03 15.86
C LEU A 16 -17.17 -25.71 15.43
N LYS A 17 -18.10 -26.62 15.73
CA LYS A 17 -19.52 -26.52 15.31
C LYS A 17 -20.41 -25.76 16.27
N LYS A 18 -19.96 -25.52 17.50
CA LYS A 18 -20.71 -24.78 18.53
C LYS A 18 -19.99 -23.49 18.89
N THR A 19 -20.74 -22.45 19.19
CA THR A 19 -20.20 -21.16 19.62
C THR A 19 -19.40 -21.26 20.92
N ASP A 20 -19.83 -22.08 21.88
CA ASP A 20 -19.08 -22.26 23.13
C ASP A 20 -17.73 -22.97 22.91
N ASP A 21 -17.64 -23.87 21.93
CA ASP A 21 -16.37 -24.51 21.57
C ASP A 21 -15.40 -23.49 20.96
N LEU A 22 -15.91 -22.57 20.13
CA LEU A 22 -15.15 -21.44 19.59
C LEU A 22 -14.68 -20.50 20.73
N ILE A 23 -15.56 -20.13 21.65
CA ILE A 23 -15.21 -19.26 22.78
C ILE A 23 -14.14 -19.90 23.66
N ASN A 24 -14.28 -21.19 23.97
CA ASN A 24 -13.29 -21.94 24.73
C ASN A 24 -11.92 -22.02 24.02
N PHE A 25 -11.92 -21.98 22.69
CA PHE A 25 -10.68 -21.89 21.92
C PHE A 25 -10.09 -20.48 21.98
N LEU A 26 -10.91 -19.44 21.78
CA LEU A 26 -10.49 -18.04 21.74
C LEU A 26 -10.03 -17.51 23.11
N SER A 27 -10.62 -17.98 24.21
CA SER A 27 -10.22 -17.59 25.58
C SER A 27 -8.81 -18.06 25.96
N LYS A 28 -8.28 -19.05 25.23
CA LYS A 28 -6.90 -19.54 25.38
C LYS A 28 -5.91 -18.79 24.50
N GLN A 29 -6.39 -17.88 23.64
CA GLN A 29 -5.56 -17.05 22.78
C GLN A 29 -5.27 -15.70 23.45
N ASP A 30 -4.13 -15.11 23.13
CA ASP A 30 -3.74 -13.78 23.62
C ASP A 30 -4.45 -12.65 22.83
N LEU A 31 -5.78 -12.63 22.88
CA LEU A 31 -6.62 -11.64 22.19
C LEU A 31 -7.14 -10.55 23.12
N SER A 32 -6.94 -10.68 24.43
CA SER A 32 -7.45 -9.74 25.44
C SER A 32 -8.95 -9.42 25.19
N LEU A 33 -9.76 -10.46 25.06
CA LEU A 33 -11.22 -10.37 24.97
C LEU A 33 -11.83 -10.58 26.35
N GLU A 34 -12.83 -9.77 26.67
CA GLU A 34 -13.59 -9.84 27.91
C GLU A 34 -14.92 -10.57 27.67
N GLU A 35 -15.64 -10.86 28.75
CA GLU A 35 -16.87 -11.64 28.69
C GLU A 35 -17.93 -10.98 27.79
N GLU A 36 -17.97 -9.64 27.74
CA GLU A 36 -18.85 -8.86 26.88
C GLU A 36 -18.70 -9.23 25.41
N GLN A 37 -17.46 -9.40 24.92
CA GLN A 37 -17.24 -9.80 23.53
C GLN A 37 -17.62 -11.25 23.29
N PHE A 38 -17.42 -12.14 24.26
CA PHE A 38 -17.90 -13.53 24.16
C PHE A 38 -19.43 -13.60 24.16
N GLN A 39 -20.12 -12.76 24.92
CA GLN A 39 -21.58 -12.65 24.88
C GLN A 39 -22.09 -12.19 23.50
N VAL A 40 -21.39 -11.28 22.83
CA VAL A 40 -21.70 -10.90 21.44
C VAL A 40 -21.62 -12.12 20.52
N LEU A 41 -20.54 -12.90 20.60
CA LEU A 41 -20.40 -14.12 19.78
C LEU A 41 -21.51 -15.13 20.06
N ARG A 42 -21.89 -15.35 21.34
CA ARG A 42 -23.03 -16.22 21.71
C ARG A 42 -24.36 -15.72 21.16
N LYS A 43 -24.62 -14.42 21.28
CA LYS A 43 -25.86 -13.79 20.79
C LYS A 43 -26.01 -13.96 19.27
N GLN A 44 -24.91 -13.82 18.53
CA GLN A 44 -24.88 -14.00 17.08
C GLN A 44 -24.75 -15.47 16.64
N LYS A 45 -24.57 -16.40 17.58
CA LYS A 45 -24.39 -17.84 17.33
C LYS A 45 -23.24 -18.15 16.35
N ILE A 46 -22.15 -17.38 16.45
CA ILE A 46 -20.98 -17.52 15.57
C ILE A 46 -20.34 -18.89 15.80
N THR A 47 -20.24 -19.70 14.75
CA THR A 47 -19.48 -20.96 14.76
C THR A 47 -18.06 -20.74 14.25
N GLY A 48 -17.22 -21.77 14.31
CA GLY A 48 -15.84 -21.64 13.85
C GLY A 48 -15.72 -21.31 12.36
N VAL A 49 -16.65 -21.75 11.51
CA VAL A 49 -16.65 -21.38 10.08
C VAL A 49 -16.98 -19.89 9.95
N ASP A 50 -18.06 -19.44 10.56
CA ASP A 50 -18.51 -18.04 10.51
C ASP A 50 -17.43 -17.09 11.02
N PHE A 51 -16.71 -17.49 12.09
CA PHE A 51 -15.64 -16.70 12.68
C PHE A 51 -14.50 -16.40 11.70
N LEU A 52 -14.13 -17.36 10.85
CA LEU A 52 -13.03 -17.19 9.89
C LEU A 52 -13.37 -16.23 8.75
N ASP A 53 -14.65 -15.93 8.56
CA ASP A 53 -15.17 -15.04 7.51
C ASP A 53 -15.60 -13.66 8.06
N LEU A 54 -15.44 -13.42 9.37
CA LEU A 54 -15.85 -12.14 9.99
C LEU A 54 -15.05 -10.96 9.49
N THR A 55 -15.77 -9.91 9.08
CA THR A 55 -15.20 -8.62 8.68
C THR A 55 -15.14 -7.61 9.84
N LYS A 56 -14.39 -6.51 9.65
CA LYS A 56 -14.33 -5.42 10.64
C LYS A 56 -15.71 -4.80 10.86
N GLU A 57 -16.42 -4.57 9.77
CA GLU A 57 -17.72 -3.91 9.72
C GLU A 57 -18.78 -4.75 10.46
N GLU A 58 -18.74 -6.07 10.30
CA GLU A 58 -19.61 -6.99 11.03
C GLU A 58 -19.30 -7.00 12.53
N LEU A 59 -18.03 -7.07 12.90
CA LEU A 59 -17.62 -7.00 14.31
C LEU A 59 -18.14 -5.72 14.98
N GLU A 60 -17.94 -4.56 14.35
CA GLU A 60 -18.43 -3.26 14.83
C GLU A 60 -19.97 -3.24 14.91
N LYS A 61 -20.66 -3.76 13.89
CA LYS A 61 -22.13 -3.87 13.87
C LYS A 61 -22.68 -4.78 14.97
N TYR A 62 -21.96 -5.84 15.34
CA TYR A 62 -22.36 -6.75 16.41
C TYR A 62 -22.08 -6.20 17.81
N GLY A 63 -21.38 -5.06 17.91
CA GLY A 63 -21.11 -4.38 19.17
C GLY A 63 -19.68 -4.58 19.69
N PHE A 64 -18.74 -5.02 18.86
CA PHE A 64 -17.32 -4.95 19.22
C PHE A 64 -16.85 -3.50 19.15
N GLU A 65 -16.15 -3.07 20.19
CA GLU A 65 -15.37 -1.84 20.13
C GLU A 65 -14.20 -1.96 19.16
N LEU A 66 -13.72 -0.82 18.66
CA LEU A 66 -12.66 -0.72 17.66
C LEU A 66 -11.40 -1.53 18.03
N GLY A 67 -11.00 -1.53 19.30
CA GLY A 67 -9.83 -2.24 19.79
C GLY A 67 -9.96 -3.77 19.67
N PRO A 68 -10.91 -4.39 20.38
CA PRO A 68 -11.24 -5.82 20.24
C PRO A 68 -11.50 -6.24 18.79
N ALA A 69 -12.26 -5.48 18.00
CA ALA A 69 -12.53 -5.78 16.60
C ALA A 69 -11.24 -5.90 15.77
N LYS A 70 -10.31 -4.96 15.94
CA LYS A 70 -8.99 -5.00 15.27
C LYS A 70 -8.16 -6.21 15.67
N ARG A 71 -8.19 -6.63 16.95
CA ARG A 71 -7.44 -7.81 17.43
C ARG A 71 -8.00 -9.10 16.84
N VAL A 72 -9.32 -9.25 16.82
CA VAL A 72 -10.00 -10.40 16.22
C VAL A 72 -9.71 -10.50 14.73
N LEU A 73 -9.88 -9.40 13.98
CA LEU A 73 -9.61 -9.41 12.54
C LEU A 73 -8.15 -9.72 12.22
N ARG A 74 -7.20 -9.15 12.98
CA ARG A 74 -5.79 -9.47 12.82
C ARG A 74 -5.51 -10.95 13.06
N PHE A 75 -6.16 -11.54 14.07
CA PHE A 75 -6.05 -12.96 14.36
C PHE A 75 -6.55 -13.82 13.21
N ILE A 76 -7.77 -13.55 12.70
CA ILE A 76 -8.37 -14.24 11.55
C ILE A 76 -7.43 -14.20 10.34
N ASN A 77 -6.94 -13.03 9.97
CA ASN A 77 -6.05 -12.87 8.82
C ASN A 77 -4.74 -13.65 9.01
N THR A 78 -4.20 -13.66 10.23
CA THR A 78 -2.98 -14.41 10.56
C THR A 78 -3.17 -15.91 10.36
N ILE A 79 -4.30 -16.46 10.79
CA ILE A 79 -4.56 -17.92 10.70
C ILE A 79 -5.03 -18.36 9.32
N ASN A 80 -5.69 -17.49 8.54
CA ASN A 80 -6.08 -17.78 7.15
C ASN A 80 -4.89 -17.73 6.17
N GLY A 81 -3.70 -17.35 6.65
CA GLY A 81 -2.54 -17.14 5.78
C GLY A 81 -2.63 -15.85 4.94
N GLU A 82 -3.62 -15.01 5.24
CA GLU A 82 -3.79 -13.66 4.69
C GLU A 82 -2.87 -12.70 5.44
N GLY A 83 -1.56 -12.91 5.30
CA GLY A 83 -0.56 -11.98 5.82
C GLY A 83 -0.73 -10.60 5.19
N GLU A 84 -1.10 -9.59 6.00
CA GLU A 84 -0.88 -8.15 5.79
C GLU A 84 -1.27 -7.51 4.43
N GLY A 85 -1.98 -8.21 3.53
CA GLY A 85 -2.23 -7.73 2.16
C GLY A 85 -3.21 -6.58 2.10
N GLN A 86 -4.28 -6.61 2.90
CA GLN A 86 -5.36 -5.63 2.82
C GLN A 86 -5.10 -4.36 3.66
N LYS A 87 -4.21 -4.43 4.67
CA LYS A 87 -3.77 -3.24 5.42
C LYS A 87 -2.81 -2.36 4.62
N LYS A 88 -1.96 -2.96 3.78
CA LYS A 88 -0.98 -2.23 2.99
C LYS A 88 -1.66 -1.31 1.98
N GLU A 89 -2.69 -1.73 1.27
CA GLU A 89 -3.26 -0.92 0.18
C GLU A 89 -3.99 0.34 0.67
N ALA A 90 -4.82 0.22 1.71
CA ALA A 90 -5.51 1.38 2.29
C ALA A 90 -4.52 2.34 2.99
N ASP A 91 -3.57 1.83 3.77
CA ASP A 91 -2.55 2.65 4.45
C ASP A 91 -1.58 3.30 3.43
N VAL A 92 -1.23 2.60 2.34
CA VAL A 92 -0.43 3.13 1.23
C VAL A 92 -1.19 4.21 0.48
N ASN A 93 -2.48 4.02 0.19
CA ASN A 93 -3.28 5.01 -0.52
C ASN A 93 -3.47 6.29 0.32
N LEU A 94 -3.69 6.16 1.63
CA LEU A 94 -3.70 7.31 2.55
C LEU A 94 -2.34 8.03 2.60
N THR A 95 -1.23 7.27 2.57
CA THR A 95 0.14 7.83 2.52
C THR A 95 0.42 8.56 1.21
N LYS A 96 -0.05 8.04 0.07
CA LYS A 96 0.09 8.70 -1.25
C LYS A 96 -0.69 10.02 -1.28
N ILE A 97 -1.92 10.04 -0.76
CA ILE A 97 -2.76 11.24 -0.70
C ILE A 97 -2.11 12.31 0.19
N SER A 98 -1.58 11.92 1.36
CA SER A 98 -0.95 12.88 2.27
C SER A 98 0.32 13.51 1.68
N TYR A 99 1.12 12.74 0.95
CA TYR A 99 2.33 13.26 0.29
C TYR A 99 2.00 14.21 -0.86
N TYR A 100 0.98 13.90 -1.66
CA TYR A 100 0.49 14.79 -2.72
C TYR A 100 0.06 16.15 -2.15
N GLN A 101 -0.81 16.13 -1.14
CA GLN A 101 -1.32 17.36 -0.51
C GLN A 101 -0.20 18.17 0.15
N LYS A 102 0.72 17.51 0.84
CA LYS A 102 1.88 18.18 1.45
C LYS A 102 2.77 18.82 0.39
N TYR A 103 3.02 18.14 -0.73
CA TYR A 103 3.83 18.68 -1.81
C TYR A 103 3.20 19.89 -2.49
N GLU A 104 1.90 19.82 -2.80
CA GLU A 104 1.14 20.94 -3.37
C GLU A 104 1.16 22.16 -2.44
N ASN A 105 1.02 21.96 -1.12
CA ASN A 105 1.07 23.03 -0.13
C ASN A 105 2.47 23.66 -0.01
N GLU A 106 3.53 22.85 0.00
CA GLU A 106 4.90 23.33 0.17
C GLU A 106 5.50 23.90 -1.12
N HIS A 107 5.00 23.49 -2.28
CA HIS A 107 5.47 23.90 -3.60
C HIS A 107 4.36 24.64 -4.36
N SER A 108 3.74 25.63 -3.71
CA SER A 108 2.65 26.43 -4.29
C SER A 108 3.00 27.15 -5.59
N GLU A 109 4.29 27.34 -5.89
CA GLU A 109 4.79 27.91 -7.16
C GLU A 109 5.08 26.85 -8.24
N ALA A 110 4.96 25.55 -7.92
CA ALA A 110 5.20 24.48 -8.89
C ALA A 110 4.14 24.49 -9.98
N SER A 111 4.57 24.25 -11.22
CA SER A 111 3.63 24.10 -12.33
C SER A 111 2.76 22.85 -12.18
N ASP A 112 1.56 22.85 -12.74
CA ASP A 112 0.68 21.67 -12.81
C ASP A 112 1.40 20.43 -13.38
N LYS A 113 2.32 20.66 -14.32
CA LYS A 113 3.14 19.60 -14.93
C LYS A 113 4.11 18.97 -13.91
N GLU A 114 4.67 19.77 -13.02
CA GLU A 114 5.56 19.30 -11.95
C GLU A 114 4.77 18.57 -10.86
N ILE A 115 3.62 19.11 -10.45
CA ILE A 115 2.70 18.46 -9.52
C ILE A 115 2.27 17.09 -10.05
N ARG A 116 1.92 17.00 -11.35
CA ARG A 116 1.56 15.73 -12.00
C ARG A 116 2.72 14.76 -12.10
N SER A 117 3.92 15.24 -12.43
CA SER A 117 5.14 14.43 -12.45
C SER A 117 5.44 13.82 -11.07
N PHE A 118 5.21 14.59 -10.00
CA PHE A 118 5.36 14.12 -8.63
C PHE A 118 4.29 13.08 -8.25
N MET A 119 3.03 13.29 -8.66
CA MET A 119 1.94 12.32 -8.47
C MET A 119 2.26 10.98 -9.15
N ASP A 120 2.69 11.02 -10.42
CA ASP A 120 3.08 9.82 -11.17
C ASP A 120 4.27 9.10 -10.51
N PHE A 121 5.24 9.86 -9.99
CA PHE A 121 6.36 9.31 -9.23
C PHE A 121 5.92 8.58 -7.96
N ILE A 122 5.05 9.19 -7.15
CA ILE A 122 4.52 8.58 -5.93
C ILE A 122 3.75 7.29 -6.23
N LEU A 123 2.94 7.29 -7.30
CA LEU A 123 2.16 6.12 -7.71
C LEU A 123 3.04 4.92 -8.05
N LEU A 124 4.22 5.17 -8.63
CA LEU A 124 5.19 4.14 -9.02
C LEU A 124 6.14 3.75 -7.87
N TYR A 125 6.51 4.69 -7.00
CA TYR A 125 7.60 4.51 -6.02
C TYR A 125 7.13 4.03 -4.63
N VAL A 126 6.01 4.55 -4.12
CA VAL A 126 5.50 4.21 -2.77
C VAL A 126 5.07 2.73 -2.60
N PRO A 127 4.54 2.02 -3.62
CA PRO A 127 4.20 0.60 -3.49
C PRO A 127 5.39 -0.31 -3.15
N GLU A 128 6.61 0.04 -3.59
CA GLU A 128 7.81 -0.80 -3.38
C GLU A 128 8.59 -0.41 -2.11
N HIS A 129 8.41 0.82 -1.61
CA HIS A 129 9.14 1.35 -0.46
C HIS A 129 8.21 2.07 0.54
N PRO A 130 7.29 1.34 1.21
CA PRO A 130 6.25 1.93 2.06
C PRO A 130 6.75 2.56 3.38
N LYS A 131 8.06 2.82 3.54
CA LYS A 131 8.68 3.25 4.82
C LYS A 131 9.54 4.52 4.74
N GLY A 132 9.61 5.22 3.61
CA GLY A 132 10.37 6.48 3.50
C GLY A 132 9.58 7.67 4.06
N SER A 133 10.27 8.62 4.70
CA SER A 133 9.66 9.91 5.09
C SER A 133 9.26 10.71 3.84
N TYR A 134 8.38 11.70 3.98
CA TYR A 134 8.01 12.59 2.87
C TYR A 134 9.25 13.23 2.26
N GLU A 135 10.19 13.64 3.10
CA GLU A 135 11.44 14.29 2.73
C GLU A 135 12.32 13.37 1.87
N ASP A 136 12.37 12.07 2.18
CA ASP A 136 13.09 11.07 1.38
C ASP A 136 12.47 10.87 -0.01
N VAL A 137 11.13 10.87 -0.08
CA VAL A 137 10.39 10.75 -1.35
C VAL A 137 10.64 11.97 -2.24
N VAL A 138 10.58 13.18 -1.68
CA VAL A 138 10.86 14.43 -2.42
C VAL A 138 12.31 14.47 -2.91
N LYS A 139 13.26 14.09 -2.06
CA LYS A 139 14.67 14.00 -2.44
C LYS A 139 14.88 13.05 -3.62
N THR A 140 14.33 11.84 -3.53
CA THR A 140 14.45 10.83 -4.58
C THR A 140 13.79 11.28 -5.88
N PHE A 141 12.64 11.96 -5.79
CA PHE A 141 12.00 12.57 -6.95
C PHE A 141 12.93 13.58 -7.65
N LYS A 142 13.52 14.53 -6.90
CA LYS A 142 14.42 15.53 -7.48
C LYS A 142 15.68 14.90 -8.10
N GLU A 143 16.27 13.90 -7.44
CA GLU A 143 17.40 13.14 -7.99
C GLU A 143 17.02 12.41 -9.30
N SER A 144 15.80 11.87 -9.39
CA SER A 144 15.30 11.21 -10.60
C SER A 144 15.13 12.17 -11.77
N GLN A 145 14.67 13.40 -11.50
CA GLN A 145 14.55 14.47 -12.49
C GLN A 145 15.93 14.90 -12.99
N GLU A 146 16.89 15.10 -12.07
CA GLU A 146 18.26 15.48 -12.42
C GLU A 146 18.96 14.42 -13.28
N LYS A 147 18.81 13.13 -12.93
CA LYS A 147 19.35 12.02 -13.71
C LYS A 147 18.74 11.96 -15.12
N THR A 148 17.43 12.16 -15.23
CA THR A 148 16.72 12.18 -16.52
C THR A 148 17.19 13.35 -17.38
N ASN A 149 17.32 14.54 -16.79
CA ASN A 149 17.83 15.73 -17.46
C ASN A 149 19.28 15.55 -17.94
N LYS A 150 20.13 14.92 -17.12
CA LYS A 150 21.51 14.59 -17.50
C LYS A 150 21.56 13.62 -18.68
N ILE A 151 20.74 12.57 -18.68
CA ILE A 151 20.67 11.62 -19.81
C ILE A 151 20.17 12.32 -21.08
N ALA A 152 19.15 13.17 -20.97
CA ALA A 152 18.65 13.95 -22.10
C ALA A 152 19.73 14.90 -22.66
N LEU A 153 20.48 15.56 -21.79
CA LEU A 153 21.58 16.45 -22.17
C LEU A 153 22.72 15.69 -22.87
N GLU A 154 23.11 14.52 -22.37
CA GLU A 154 24.14 13.70 -23.01
C GLU A 154 23.68 13.13 -24.37
N LYS A 155 22.40 12.73 -24.49
CA LYS A 155 21.81 12.35 -25.78
C LYS A 155 21.80 13.51 -26.78
N TRP A 156 21.46 14.71 -26.32
CA TRP A 156 21.48 15.92 -27.14
C TRP A 156 22.91 16.26 -27.61
N LYS A 157 23.89 16.28 -26.71
CA LYS A 157 25.32 16.48 -27.06
C LYS A 157 25.83 15.41 -28.02
N SER A 158 25.45 14.15 -27.83
CA SER A 158 25.81 13.05 -28.73
C SER A 158 25.21 13.24 -30.12
N SER A 159 23.96 13.70 -30.20
CA SER A 159 23.27 14.02 -31.44
C SER A 159 23.88 15.23 -32.16
N GLU A 160 24.27 16.29 -31.43
CA GLU A 160 25.02 17.40 -32.01
C GLU A 160 26.39 16.96 -32.53
N ARG A 161 27.11 16.09 -31.81
CA ARG A 161 28.38 15.52 -32.30
C ARG A 161 28.22 14.72 -33.58
N LEU A 162 27.09 14.01 -33.75
CA LEU A 162 26.74 13.33 -35.00
C LEU A 162 26.40 14.33 -36.12
N LEU A 163 25.71 15.42 -35.81
CA LEU A 163 25.43 16.50 -36.77
C LEU A 163 26.69 17.27 -37.19
N ILE A 164 27.71 17.39 -36.31
CA ILE A 164 29.02 17.97 -36.66
C ILE A 164 29.84 17.03 -37.57
N GLY A 165 29.52 15.72 -37.57
CA GLY A 165 30.05 14.73 -38.51
C GLY A 165 29.42 14.78 -39.91
N ILE A 166 28.31 15.49 -40.08
CA ILE A 166 27.77 15.89 -41.38
C ILE A 166 28.35 17.27 -41.68
N SER A 167 29.23 17.34 -42.68
CA SER A 167 29.95 18.53 -43.15
C SER A 167 29.29 19.89 -42.80
N LYS A 168 30.11 20.80 -42.21
CA LYS A 168 29.80 22.21 -41.90
C LYS A 168 29.12 22.99 -43.05
N THR A 169 29.10 22.46 -44.27
CA THR A 169 28.50 23.08 -45.44
C THR A 169 26.96 22.96 -45.50
N GLN A 170 26.31 22.00 -44.81
CA GLN A 170 24.84 21.87 -44.87
C GLN A 170 24.04 22.60 -43.77
N VAL A 171 24.67 22.96 -42.65
CA VAL A 171 23.94 23.56 -41.50
C VAL A 171 23.70 25.08 -41.66
N ILE A 172 24.38 25.75 -42.61
CA ILE A 172 24.19 27.19 -42.85
C ILE A 172 22.80 27.50 -43.46
N PHE A 173 22.13 26.53 -44.08
CA PHE A 173 20.84 26.79 -44.75
C PHE A 173 19.64 26.95 -43.79
N LEU A 174 19.74 26.52 -42.53
CA LEU A 174 18.62 26.58 -41.59
C LEU A 174 18.62 27.81 -40.66
N LYS A 175 19.66 28.65 -40.71
CA LYS A 175 19.73 29.90 -39.90
C LYS A 175 19.25 31.16 -40.65
N GLY A 176 18.81 31.02 -41.91
CA GLY A 176 18.56 32.16 -42.81
C GLY A 176 17.11 32.52 -43.12
N SER A 177 16.10 31.80 -42.66
CA SER A 177 14.69 32.17 -42.96
C SER A 177 14.09 32.98 -41.82
N LYS A 178 14.29 34.30 -41.89
CA LYS A 178 13.39 35.29 -41.27
C LYS A 178 11.97 35.00 -41.76
N ILE A 179 11.05 34.78 -40.82
CA ILE A 179 9.62 34.83 -41.12
C ILE A 179 9.29 36.32 -41.28
N SER A 180 8.88 36.69 -42.50
CA SER A 180 8.26 37.98 -42.82
C SER A 180 6.91 38.13 -42.12
#